data_AF-A0A2G3ADF1-F1
#
_entry.id   AF-A0A2G3ADF1-F1
#
_cell.length_a   1.000
_cell.length_b   1.000
_cell.length_c   1.000
_cell.angle_alpha   90.00
_cell.angle_beta   90.00
_cell.angle_gamma   90.00
#
_symmetry.space_group_name_H-M   'P 1'
#
loop_
_entity.id
_entity.type
_entity.pdbx_description
1 polymer ?
#
loop_
_entity_poly.entity_id
_entity_poly.type
_entity_poly.pdbx_seq_one_letter_code
_entity_poly.pdbx_strand_id
1 'polypeptide(L)'
;MTEFGWDVKYAGVQTLVAQILMSGRAGHDAPVFERYQQKAENFMCSCLGKGNRNAQKTPGGLIFRQRWNNMQFVTSASFLATVYSDYLASAGKYLKCSSGSISPNELLSFAKSQVDYILGDNPRATSYMVGYGNNYPRQVHHRGSSIVSFKVNPSFVSCRGGYATWYNRKASDPNLLTGALVGGPDAYDNFADQRDNYEQTEPATYNNAPLIGVLARLHAGHSGYNQLLPVVPVPKPTPRPAPRPRVTPAPRPRVLPVPANAHVTIQQRATSSWALNGKTYYRYSAVVTNKSGKTVKNLKLSIFKLYGPLWGLTKYGNSFIFPSWLNSLPAGKSLEFVYIHTASPAIVSVSSYTLA
;
A
#
# COMPACT_ATOMS: atom_id res chain seq x y z
N MET A 1 8.96 2.23 22.05
CA MET A 1 7.88 1.21 22.01
C MET A 1 7.75 0.77 20.57
N THR A 2 7.88 -0.52 20.30
CA THR A 2 8.04 -1.07 18.95
C THR A 2 7.00 -2.15 18.63
N GLU A 3 5.93 -2.24 19.42
CA GLU A 3 4.89 -3.25 19.23
C GLU A 3 3.49 -2.71 19.50
N PHE A 4 2.56 -3.28 18.74
CA PHE A 4 1.13 -3.22 18.93
C PHE A 4 0.62 -4.62 18.59
N GLY A 5 -0.17 -5.22 19.47
CA GLY A 5 -0.63 -6.60 19.32
C GLY A 5 -1.71 -6.95 20.32
N TRP A 6 -2.04 -8.24 20.44
CA TRP A 6 -3.13 -8.70 21.30
C TRP A 6 -2.87 -8.51 22.80
N ASP A 7 -1.62 -8.30 23.22
CA ASP A 7 -1.23 -8.04 24.61
C ASP A 7 -1.00 -6.53 24.86
N VAL A 8 -0.09 -5.90 24.09
CA VAL A 8 0.34 -4.50 24.28
C VAL A 8 -0.39 -3.50 23.38
N LYS A 9 -1.09 -2.53 23.99
CA LYS A 9 -2.07 -1.63 23.33
C LYS A 9 -1.65 -0.16 23.28
N TYR A 10 -0.54 0.17 23.94
CA TYR A 10 -0.10 1.54 24.14
C TYR A 10 0.09 2.32 22.83
N ALA A 11 0.66 1.72 21.78
CA ALA A 11 0.83 2.39 20.48
C ALA A 11 -0.52 2.73 19.82
N GLY A 12 -1.55 1.88 20.01
CA GLY A 12 -2.92 2.15 19.60
C GLY A 12 -3.53 3.33 20.37
N VAL A 13 -3.39 3.34 21.70
CA VAL A 13 -3.87 4.47 22.55
C VAL A 13 -3.17 5.77 22.16
N GLN A 14 -1.85 5.75 21.95
CA GLN A 14 -1.07 6.91 21.53
C GLN A 14 -1.53 7.45 20.17
N THR A 15 -1.80 6.54 19.22
CA THR A 15 -2.35 6.89 17.91
C THR A 15 -3.73 7.55 18.06
N LEU A 16 -4.62 6.97 18.87
CA LEU A 16 -5.95 7.52 19.12
C LEU A 16 -5.90 8.89 19.81
N VAL A 17 -5.05 9.09 20.82
CA VAL A 17 -4.93 10.38 21.50
C VAL A 17 -4.39 11.46 20.56
N ALA A 18 -3.46 11.11 19.67
CA ALA A 18 -2.95 12.03 18.65
C ALA A 18 -4.07 12.57 17.74
N GLN A 19 -5.09 11.75 17.45
CA GLN A 19 -6.29 12.19 16.73
C GLN A 19 -6.97 13.37 17.42
N ILE A 20 -7.19 13.25 18.74
CA ILE A 20 -7.93 14.25 19.53
C ILE A 20 -7.16 15.56 19.53
N LEU A 21 -5.83 15.50 19.73
CA LEU A 21 -4.94 16.64 19.63
C LEU A 21 -4.97 17.30 18.25
N MET A 22 -4.81 16.52 17.18
CA MET A 22 -4.81 17.04 15.80
C MET A 22 -6.16 17.64 15.40
N SER A 23 -7.27 17.17 15.99
CA SER A 23 -8.61 17.75 15.80
C SER A 23 -8.87 19.03 16.61
N GLY A 24 -7.89 19.52 17.38
CA GLY A 24 -8.04 20.71 18.23
C GLY A 24 -8.90 20.50 19.47
N ARG A 25 -9.21 19.24 19.83
CA ARG A 25 -10.11 18.88 20.94
C ARG A 25 -9.39 18.54 22.24
N ALA A 26 -8.09 18.83 22.34
CA ALA A 26 -7.30 18.47 23.53
C ALA A 26 -7.52 19.38 24.74
N GLY A 27 -7.95 20.63 24.55
CA GLY A 27 -8.18 21.58 25.65
C GLY A 27 -6.96 21.70 26.59
N HIS A 28 -7.21 21.60 27.89
CA HIS A 28 -6.19 21.58 28.95
C HIS A 28 -5.22 20.40 28.90
N ASP A 29 -5.58 19.30 28.23
CA ASP A 29 -4.75 18.08 28.17
C ASP A 29 -3.72 18.12 27.03
N ALA A 30 -3.69 19.22 26.24
CA ALA A 30 -2.79 19.36 25.10
C ALA A 30 -1.31 19.01 25.41
N PRO A 31 -0.70 19.48 26.52
CA PRO A 31 0.70 19.14 26.84
C PRO A 31 0.92 17.64 27.06
N VAL A 32 -0.09 16.94 27.61
CA VAL A 32 -0.03 15.49 27.80
C VAL A 32 -0.21 14.80 26.45
N PHE A 33 -1.17 15.23 25.65
CA PHE A 33 -1.49 14.62 24.36
C PHE A 33 -0.35 14.80 23.35
N GLU A 34 0.40 15.89 23.43
CA GLU A 34 1.63 16.09 22.64
C GLU A 34 2.67 15.00 22.91
N ARG A 35 2.80 14.56 24.17
CA ARG A 35 3.67 13.43 24.53
C ARG A 35 3.15 12.10 23.98
N TYR A 36 1.83 11.91 23.95
CA TYR A 36 1.23 10.72 23.30
C TYR A 36 1.47 10.75 21.79
N GLN A 37 1.27 11.90 21.13
CA GLN A 37 1.57 12.09 19.73
C GLN A 37 3.04 11.77 19.44
N GLN A 38 3.98 12.31 20.22
CA GLN A 38 5.41 12.03 20.05
C GLN A 38 5.71 10.53 20.14
N LYS A 39 5.07 9.80 21.05
CA LYS A 39 5.24 8.34 21.16
C LYS A 39 4.63 7.58 19.96
N ALA A 40 3.48 8.02 19.45
CA ALA A 40 2.90 7.48 18.22
C ALA A 40 3.82 7.72 17.02
N GLU A 41 4.34 8.95 16.85
CA GLU A 41 5.27 9.29 15.77
C GLU A 41 6.56 8.47 15.86
N ASN A 42 7.12 8.31 17.06
CA ASN A 42 8.28 7.44 17.28
C ASN A 42 8.02 5.99 16.84
N PHE A 43 6.83 5.46 17.11
CA PHE A 43 6.43 4.13 16.65
C PHE A 43 6.39 4.07 15.11
N MET A 44 5.70 5.02 14.45
CA MET A 44 5.61 5.06 12.97
C MET A 44 6.99 5.19 12.31
N CYS A 45 7.84 6.08 12.84
CA CYS A 45 9.20 6.28 12.36
C CYS A 45 10.06 5.03 12.54
N SER A 46 9.88 4.30 13.65
CA SER A 46 10.56 3.02 13.90
C SER A 46 10.19 1.97 12.85
N CYS A 47 8.89 1.83 12.54
CA CYS A 47 8.41 0.91 11.50
C CYS A 47 8.95 1.27 10.10
N LEU A 48 9.04 2.57 9.79
CA LEU A 48 9.58 3.06 8.52
C LEU A 48 11.10 2.89 8.37
N GLY A 49 11.83 2.63 9.47
CA GLY A 49 13.30 2.63 9.45
C GLY A 49 13.90 4.04 9.47
N LYS A 50 13.15 5.04 9.94
CA LYS A 50 13.53 6.45 9.94
C LYS A 50 13.60 7.07 11.34
N GLY A 51 13.45 6.27 12.39
CA GLY A 51 13.59 6.68 13.79
C GLY A 51 14.99 6.42 14.36
N ASN A 52 15.17 6.77 15.63
CA ASN A 52 16.42 6.54 16.36
C ASN A 52 16.65 5.05 16.70
N ARG A 53 15.55 4.29 16.87
CA ARG A 53 15.55 2.83 17.07
C ARG A 53 14.50 2.24 16.15
N ASN A 54 14.95 1.49 15.15
CA ASN A 54 14.08 0.99 14.09
C ASN A 54 13.65 -0.45 14.33
N ALA A 55 12.45 -0.78 13.88
CA ALA A 55 12.01 -2.17 13.83
C ALA A 55 12.90 -2.95 12.85
N GLN A 56 13.20 -4.20 13.18
CA GLN A 56 13.91 -5.07 12.24
C GLN A 56 13.01 -5.34 11.04
N LYS A 57 13.63 -5.57 9.88
CA LYS A 57 12.96 -6.01 8.66
C LYS A 57 13.68 -7.21 8.09
N THR A 58 12.92 -8.11 7.46
CA THR A 58 13.50 -9.17 6.64
C THR A 58 14.19 -8.56 5.40
N PRO A 59 15.09 -9.29 4.72
CA PRO A 59 15.63 -8.87 3.43
C PRO A 59 14.55 -8.46 2.40
N GLY A 60 13.40 -9.13 2.39
CA GLY A 60 12.24 -8.81 1.57
C GLY A 60 11.41 -7.61 2.03
N GLY A 61 11.76 -6.96 3.14
CA GLY A 61 11.16 -5.71 3.60
C GLY A 61 9.94 -5.85 4.53
N LEU A 62 9.64 -7.06 5.01
CA LEU A 62 8.60 -7.30 6.02
C LEU A 62 9.08 -6.85 7.40
N ILE A 63 8.25 -6.14 8.18
CA ILE A 63 8.55 -5.89 9.60
C ILE A 63 8.73 -7.23 10.31
N PHE A 64 9.84 -7.41 11.02
CA PHE A 64 10.13 -8.62 11.77
C PHE A 64 10.36 -8.31 13.25
N ARG A 65 9.53 -8.89 14.12
CA ARG A 65 9.56 -8.64 15.57
C ARG A 65 9.97 -9.89 16.35
N GLN A 66 9.45 -11.05 15.95
CA GLN A 66 9.70 -12.34 16.60
C GLN A 66 9.42 -13.50 15.64
N ARG A 67 9.84 -14.72 16.02
CA ARG A 67 9.70 -15.94 15.20
C ARG A 67 8.26 -16.44 15.13
N TRP A 68 7.62 -16.62 16.29
CA TRP A 68 6.26 -17.16 16.33
C TRP A 68 5.24 -16.09 15.96
N ASN A 69 4.52 -16.34 14.87
CA ASN A 69 3.38 -15.56 14.43
C ASN A 69 3.68 -14.06 14.31
N ASN A 70 4.71 -13.74 13.52
CA ASN A 70 5.17 -12.37 13.29
C ASN A 70 4.09 -11.50 12.62
N MET A 71 3.19 -12.10 11.84
CA MET A 71 2.15 -11.39 11.09
C MET A 71 1.20 -10.54 11.96
N GLN A 72 1.06 -10.84 13.25
CA GLN A 72 0.32 -9.97 14.18
C GLN A 72 0.92 -8.57 14.27
N PHE A 73 2.26 -8.44 14.29
CA PHE A 73 2.94 -7.16 14.41
C PHE A 73 2.94 -6.41 13.08
N VAL A 74 3.09 -7.14 11.98
CA VAL A 74 3.02 -6.59 10.62
C VAL A 74 1.67 -5.94 10.38
N THR A 75 0.60 -6.68 10.60
CA THR A 75 -0.77 -6.21 10.35
C THR A 75 -1.19 -5.10 11.31
N SER A 76 -0.85 -5.23 12.59
CA SER A 76 -1.10 -4.20 13.61
C SER A 76 -0.34 -2.89 13.33
N ALA A 77 0.94 -2.95 12.97
CA ALA A 77 1.70 -1.77 12.59
C ALA A 77 1.17 -1.14 11.30
N SER A 78 0.79 -1.95 10.31
CA SER A 78 0.19 -1.48 9.06
C SER A 78 -1.15 -0.78 9.30
N PHE A 79 -1.96 -1.32 10.21
CA PHE A 79 -3.21 -0.70 10.64
C PHE A 79 -2.98 0.67 11.27
N LEU A 80 -2.07 0.78 12.25
CA LEU A 80 -1.78 2.07 12.86
C LEU A 80 -1.18 3.06 11.85
N ALA A 81 -0.25 2.64 10.99
CA ALA A 81 0.31 3.49 9.94
C ALA A 81 -0.77 4.01 8.97
N THR A 82 -1.73 3.15 8.62
CA THR A 82 -2.88 3.51 7.78
C THR A 82 -3.75 4.58 8.45
N VAL A 83 -4.14 4.35 9.71
CA VAL A 83 -4.96 5.30 10.49
C VAL A 83 -4.23 6.63 10.69
N TYR A 84 -2.95 6.58 11.06
CA TYR A 84 -2.16 7.77 11.34
C TYR A 84 -1.88 8.59 10.07
N SER A 85 -1.77 7.93 8.91
CA SER A 85 -1.73 8.61 7.61
C SER A 85 -2.98 9.48 7.39
N ASP A 86 -4.17 8.94 7.65
CA ASP A 86 -5.42 9.70 7.52
C ASP A 86 -5.49 10.87 8.50
N TYR A 87 -4.97 10.72 9.73
CA TYR A 87 -4.90 11.82 10.70
C TYR A 87 -3.98 12.94 10.22
N LEU A 88 -2.79 12.60 9.72
CA LEU A 88 -1.86 13.57 9.15
C LEU A 88 -2.44 14.27 7.93
N ALA A 89 -3.09 13.52 7.02
CA ALA A 89 -3.75 14.07 5.85
C ALA A 89 -4.85 15.08 6.24
N SER A 90 -5.69 14.72 7.22
CA SER A 90 -6.76 15.58 7.72
C SER A 90 -6.23 16.87 8.35
N ALA A 91 -5.14 16.76 9.10
CA ALA A 91 -4.52 17.89 9.79
C ALA A 91 -3.61 18.74 8.87
N GLY A 92 -3.39 18.33 7.61
CA GLY A 92 -2.41 18.97 6.73
C GLY A 92 -0.97 18.87 7.27
N LYS A 93 -0.66 17.82 8.03
CA LYS A 93 0.63 17.63 8.70
C LYS A 93 1.47 16.55 8.02
N TYR A 94 2.76 16.57 8.36
CA TYR A 94 3.73 15.54 7.99
C TYR A 94 4.23 14.88 9.25
N LEU A 95 4.49 13.57 9.19
CA LEU A 95 5.18 12.84 10.24
C LEU A 95 6.63 13.32 10.30
N LYS A 96 7.13 13.65 11.49
CA LYS A 96 8.51 14.07 11.72
C LYS A 96 9.33 12.92 12.30
N CYS A 97 10.30 12.44 11.53
CA CYS A 97 11.24 11.42 11.96
C CYS A 97 12.66 12.00 12.05
N SER A 98 13.55 11.31 12.77
CA SER A 98 14.96 11.71 12.89
C SER A 98 15.67 11.76 11.53
N SER A 99 15.27 10.89 10.59
CA SER A 99 15.81 10.83 9.23
C SER A 99 14.96 11.57 8.18
N GLY A 100 14.15 12.55 8.61
CA GLY A 100 13.41 13.44 7.71
C GLY A 100 11.89 13.42 7.90
N SER A 101 11.20 14.20 7.06
CA SER A 101 9.73 14.32 7.08
C SER A 101 9.09 13.29 6.16
N ILE A 102 7.96 12.72 6.58
CA ILE A 102 7.19 11.72 5.82
C ILE A 102 5.80 12.26 5.56
N SER A 103 5.42 12.27 4.29
CA SER A 103 4.06 12.65 3.89
C SER A 103 3.04 11.59 4.30
N PRO A 104 1.76 11.96 4.45
CA PRO A 104 0.69 10.98 4.66
C PRO A 104 0.71 9.85 3.62
N ASN A 105 0.90 10.19 2.34
CA ASN A 105 0.92 9.22 1.24
C ASN A 105 2.10 8.25 1.34
N GLU A 106 3.28 8.69 1.77
CA GLU A 106 4.41 7.80 2.02
C GLU A 106 4.13 6.83 3.17
N LEU A 107 3.51 7.30 4.25
CA LEU A 107 3.13 6.44 5.38
C LEU A 107 2.08 5.39 4.98
N LEU A 108 1.09 5.78 4.17
CA LEU A 108 0.10 4.84 3.63
C LEU A 108 0.73 3.86 2.64
N SER A 109 1.68 4.32 1.81
CA SER A 109 2.41 3.46 0.87
C SER A 109 3.24 2.41 1.60
N PHE A 110 3.79 2.74 2.78
CA PHE A 110 4.45 1.77 3.64
C PHE A 110 3.46 0.73 4.20
N ALA A 111 2.29 1.14 4.70
CA ALA A 111 1.27 0.19 5.14
C ALA A 111 0.83 -0.74 3.99
N LYS A 112 0.66 -0.18 2.78
CA LYS A 112 0.36 -0.95 1.58
C LYS A 112 1.46 -1.95 1.24
N SER A 113 2.74 -1.60 1.35
CA SER A 113 3.82 -2.53 1.01
C SER A 113 3.85 -3.75 1.94
N GLN A 114 3.47 -3.59 3.21
CA GLN A 114 3.32 -4.73 4.12
C GLN A 114 2.14 -5.64 3.71
N VAL A 115 1.03 -5.05 3.24
CA VAL A 115 -0.10 -5.82 2.70
C VAL A 115 0.28 -6.51 1.39
N ASP A 116 0.98 -5.82 0.48
CA ASP A 116 1.46 -6.41 -0.77
C ASP A 116 2.38 -7.60 -0.48
N TYR A 117 3.29 -7.47 0.49
CA TYR A 117 4.12 -8.59 0.98
C TYR A 117 3.26 -9.76 1.46
N ILE A 118 2.25 -9.50 2.33
CA ILE A 118 1.32 -10.53 2.82
C ILE A 118 0.62 -11.24 1.65
N LEU A 119 0.28 -10.50 0.60
CA LEU A 119 -0.51 -10.99 -0.53
C LEU A 119 0.33 -11.59 -1.67
N GLY A 120 1.66 -11.56 -1.57
CA GLY A 120 2.56 -12.28 -2.47
C GLY A 120 3.71 -11.48 -3.06
N ASP A 121 3.81 -10.17 -2.81
CA ASP A 121 4.95 -9.35 -3.23
C ASP A 121 6.14 -9.53 -2.27
N ASN A 122 6.69 -10.73 -2.27
CA ASN A 122 7.79 -11.15 -1.41
C ASN A 122 8.74 -12.09 -2.17
N PRO A 123 9.96 -12.36 -1.66
CA PRO A 123 10.95 -13.17 -2.37
C PRO A 123 10.49 -14.59 -2.76
N ARG A 124 9.43 -15.11 -2.13
CA ARG A 124 8.88 -16.44 -2.40
C ARG A 124 7.70 -16.42 -3.38
N ALA A 125 7.19 -15.24 -3.77
CA ALA A 125 5.96 -15.09 -4.52
C ALA A 125 4.79 -15.90 -3.92
N THR A 126 4.71 -15.96 -2.59
CA THR A 126 3.72 -16.73 -1.83
C THR A 126 2.80 -15.78 -1.08
N SER A 127 1.48 -15.89 -1.27
CA SER A 127 0.53 -15.23 -0.37
C SER A 127 0.51 -15.94 0.97
N TYR A 128 0.63 -15.21 2.06
CA TYR A 128 0.45 -15.73 3.42
C TYR A 128 -1.03 -15.70 3.86
N MET A 129 -1.94 -15.25 2.99
CA MET A 129 -3.38 -15.36 3.18
C MET A 129 -3.92 -16.58 2.45
N VAL A 130 -4.44 -17.54 3.21
CA VAL A 130 -4.94 -18.81 2.68
C VAL A 130 -6.06 -18.57 1.68
N GLY A 131 -5.96 -19.18 0.49
CA GLY A 131 -6.95 -19.05 -0.57
C GLY A 131 -6.82 -17.80 -1.44
N TYR A 132 -5.82 -16.93 -1.19
CA TYR A 132 -5.58 -15.75 -2.01
C TYR A 132 -4.39 -15.95 -2.97
N GLY A 133 -4.57 -15.54 -4.23
CA GLY A 133 -3.55 -15.69 -5.27
C GLY A 133 -3.33 -17.14 -5.72
N ASN A 134 -2.30 -17.35 -6.55
CA ASN A 134 -2.02 -18.67 -7.15
C ASN A 134 -1.16 -19.58 -6.26
N ASN A 135 -0.44 -19.00 -5.29
CA ASN A 135 0.50 -19.70 -4.41
C ASN A 135 0.26 -19.26 -2.97
N TYR A 136 -0.16 -20.18 -2.11
CA TYR A 136 -0.52 -19.92 -0.70
C TYR A 136 -0.39 -21.20 0.15
N PRO A 137 -0.25 -21.10 1.49
CA PRO A 137 -0.17 -22.23 2.41
C PRO A 137 -1.34 -23.22 2.28
N ARG A 138 -1.00 -24.50 2.25
CA ARG A 138 -1.93 -25.62 2.12
C ARG A 138 -1.92 -26.55 3.33
N GLN A 139 -0.96 -26.42 4.23
CA GLN A 139 -0.82 -27.25 5.44
C GLN A 139 -0.85 -26.34 6.68
N VAL A 140 -2.00 -25.71 6.91
CA VAL A 140 -2.20 -24.71 7.95
C VAL A 140 -2.35 -25.40 9.30
N HIS A 141 -1.75 -24.86 10.37
CA HIS A 141 -1.90 -25.38 11.73
C HIS A 141 -3.29 -25.06 12.30
N HIS A 142 -4.34 -25.63 11.70
CA HIS A 142 -5.73 -25.42 12.10
C HIS A 142 -6.51 -26.74 12.05
N ARG A 143 -7.08 -27.15 13.19
CA ARG A 143 -7.78 -28.45 13.32
C ARG A 143 -8.97 -28.57 12.38
N GLY A 144 -9.80 -27.55 12.30
CA GLY A 144 -10.95 -27.53 11.39
C GLY A 144 -10.56 -27.46 9.90
N SER A 145 -9.33 -27.06 9.59
CA SER A 145 -8.78 -27.04 8.22
C SER A 145 -8.26 -28.43 7.85
N SER A 146 -7.46 -28.99 8.75
CA SER A 146 -6.67 -30.20 8.53
C SER A 146 -7.43 -31.52 8.70
N ILE A 147 -8.50 -31.55 9.51
CA ILE A 147 -9.33 -32.74 9.72
C ILE A 147 -10.48 -32.73 8.71
N VAL A 148 -10.79 -33.87 8.09
CA VAL A 148 -11.93 -33.99 7.14
C VAL A 148 -13.22 -33.42 7.73
N SER A 149 -13.99 -32.71 6.91
CA SER A 149 -15.29 -32.18 7.32
C SER A 149 -16.24 -33.31 7.75
N PHE A 150 -17.01 -33.06 8.82
CA PHE A 150 -18.10 -33.94 9.25
C PHE A 150 -19.10 -34.24 8.12
N LYS A 151 -19.30 -33.29 7.20
CA LYS A 151 -20.18 -33.47 6.03
C LYS A 151 -19.67 -34.52 5.03
N VAL A 152 -18.36 -34.76 5.01
CA VAL A 152 -17.70 -35.73 4.13
C VAL A 152 -17.51 -37.06 4.85
N ASN A 153 -17.09 -37.03 6.11
CA ASN A 153 -16.99 -38.23 6.95
C ASN A 153 -17.50 -37.90 8.36
N PRO A 154 -18.66 -38.45 8.78
CA PRO A 154 -19.24 -38.16 10.09
C PRO A 154 -18.59 -38.94 11.24
N SER A 155 -17.59 -39.79 10.96
CA SER A 155 -16.88 -40.56 11.98
C SER A 155 -16.21 -39.64 12.99
N PHE A 156 -16.34 -39.99 14.27
CA PHE A 156 -15.71 -39.24 15.35
C PHE A 156 -14.19 -39.28 15.26
N VAL A 157 -13.55 -38.11 15.26
CA VAL A 157 -12.09 -37.96 15.35
C VAL A 157 -11.72 -37.53 16.76
N SER A 158 -11.18 -38.46 17.55
CA SER A 158 -10.68 -38.16 18.90
C SER A 158 -9.43 -37.27 18.85
N CYS A 159 -9.06 -36.63 19.96
CA CYS A 159 -7.83 -35.81 20.01
C CYS A 159 -6.59 -36.61 19.58
N ARG A 160 -6.39 -37.82 20.13
CA ARG A 160 -5.26 -38.69 19.76
C ARG A 160 -5.35 -39.16 18.30
N GLY A 161 -6.55 -39.47 17.81
CA GLY A 161 -6.78 -39.81 16.39
C GLY A 161 -6.46 -38.64 15.45
N GLY A 162 -6.80 -37.41 15.86
CA GLY A 162 -6.42 -36.16 15.20
C GLY A 162 -4.91 -36.07 14.99
N TYR A 163 -4.14 -36.27 16.06
CA TYR A 163 -2.68 -36.27 15.99
C TYR A 163 -2.11 -37.41 15.14
N ALA A 164 -2.61 -38.63 15.33
CA ALA A 164 -2.10 -39.81 14.64
C ALA A 164 -2.36 -39.76 13.11
N THR A 165 -3.53 -39.27 12.70
CA THR A 165 -3.98 -39.35 11.30
C THR A 165 -3.82 -38.04 10.54
N TRP A 166 -4.10 -36.89 11.17
CA TRP A 166 -4.25 -35.62 10.46
C TRP A 166 -3.10 -34.65 10.69
N TYR A 167 -2.55 -34.58 11.90
CA TYR A 167 -1.52 -33.60 12.23
C TYR A 167 -0.26 -33.72 11.35
N ASN A 168 0.28 -34.94 11.21
CA ASN A 168 1.51 -35.20 10.45
C ASN A 168 1.29 -35.49 8.96
N ARG A 169 0.03 -35.45 8.47
CA ARG A 169 -0.31 -35.77 7.09
C ARG A 169 0.32 -34.76 6.13
N LYS A 170 1.10 -35.21 5.16
CA LYS A 170 1.80 -34.33 4.19
C LYS A 170 0.93 -33.78 3.06
N ALA A 171 -0.29 -34.29 2.93
CA ALA A 171 -1.26 -33.75 1.97
C ALA A 171 -1.80 -32.39 2.44
N SER A 172 -2.29 -31.60 1.48
CA SER A 172 -3.03 -30.38 1.76
C SER A 172 -4.21 -30.62 2.70
N ASP A 173 -4.53 -29.59 3.47
CA ASP A 173 -5.70 -29.56 4.34
C ASP A 173 -6.99 -29.79 3.51
N PRO A 174 -7.88 -30.70 3.94
CA PRO A 174 -9.11 -31.02 3.22
C PRO A 174 -10.12 -29.87 3.19
N ASN A 175 -10.08 -28.94 4.14
CA ASN A 175 -10.99 -27.79 4.16
C ASN A 175 -10.16 -26.51 3.98
N LEU A 176 -10.41 -25.77 2.90
CA LEU A 176 -9.73 -24.50 2.66
C LEU A 176 -10.16 -23.45 3.70
N LEU A 177 -9.21 -22.97 4.50
CA LEU A 177 -9.45 -21.92 5.48
C LEU A 177 -9.35 -20.51 4.86
N THR A 178 -10.24 -20.22 3.92
CA THR A 178 -10.19 -19.00 3.10
C THR A 178 -10.06 -17.71 3.93
N GLY A 179 -9.10 -16.87 3.56
CA GLY A 179 -8.86 -15.57 4.18
C GLY A 179 -8.01 -15.61 5.46
N ALA A 180 -7.69 -16.80 5.99
CA ALA A 180 -6.85 -16.90 7.18
C ALA A 180 -5.42 -16.43 6.91
N LEU A 181 -4.91 -15.52 7.75
CA LEU A 181 -3.52 -15.09 7.70
C LEU A 181 -2.68 -15.91 8.67
N VAL A 182 -1.77 -16.72 8.10
CA VAL A 182 -0.83 -17.54 8.89
C VAL A 182 0.26 -16.68 9.53
N GLY A 183 1.09 -17.30 10.37
CA GLY A 183 2.18 -16.65 11.11
C GLY A 183 3.26 -15.98 10.27
N GLY A 184 3.44 -16.41 9.02
CA GLY A 184 4.35 -15.80 8.04
C GLY A 184 5.77 -16.37 8.08
N PRO A 185 6.70 -15.76 7.33
CA PRO A 185 8.07 -16.28 7.19
C PRO A 185 8.94 -15.96 8.42
N ASP A 186 10.13 -16.56 8.44
CA ASP A 186 11.19 -16.23 9.39
C ASP A 186 11.90 -14.90 9.05
N ALA A 187 12.95 -14.59 9.81
CA ALA A 187 13.73 -13.35 9.67
C ALA A 187 14.44 -13.20 8.30
N TYR A 188 14.53 -14.27 7.52
CA TYR A 188 15.22 -14.35 6.24
C TYR A 188 14.27 -14.63 5.08
N ASP A 189 12.98 -14.34 5.26
CA ASP A 189 11.91 -14.58 4.28
C ASP A 189 11.66 -16.06 3.96
N ASN A 190 12.18 -17.01 4.75
CA ASN A 190 11.91 -18.43 4.55
C ASN A 190 10.60 -18.85 5.20
N PHE A 191 9.84 -19.69 4.50
CA PHE A 191 8.57 -20.23 4.96
C PHE A 191 8.44 -21.71 4.62
N ALA A 192 8.18 -22.54 5.62
CA ALA A 192 7.90 -23.96 5.46
C ALA A 192 6.41 -24.21 5.70
N ASP A 193 5.68 -24.52 4.62
CA ASP A 193 4.24 -24.87 4.66
C ASP A 193 4.05 -26.28 5.23
N GLN A 194 4.21 -26.39 6.54
CA GLN A 194 4.12 -27.63 7.29
C GLN A 194 3.22 -27.41 8.51
N ARG A 195 2.26 -28.31 8.70
CA ARG A 195 1.25 -28.18 9.75
C ARG A 195 1.84 -28.23 11.16
N ASP A 196 2.96 -28.93 11.34
CA ASP A 196 3.71 -29.01 12.58
C ASP A 196 4.61 -27.79 12.84
N ASN A 197 4.86 -26.96 11.83
CA ASN A 197 5.52 -25.66 11.95
C ASN A 197 4.53 -24.58 12.41
N TYR A 198 3.97 -24.75 13.61
CA TYR A 198 2.96 -23.87 14.19
C TYR A 198 3.44 -22.40 14.28
N GLU A 199 4.74 -22.14 14.43
CA GLU A 199 5.27 -20.77 14.48
C GLU A 199 4.94 -19.96 13.22
N GLN A 200 4.96 -20.61 12.05
CA GLN A 200 4.75 -19.97 10.75
C GLN A 200 3.36 -20.26 10.16
N THR A 201 2.80 -21.45 10.39
CA THR A 201 1.56 -21.90 9.74
C THR A 201 0.30 -21.73 10.60
N GLU A 202 0.42 -21.25 11.84
CA GLU A 202 -0.73 -20.97 12.70
C GLU A 202 -1.47 -19.70 12.24
N PRO A 203 -2.77 -19.81 11.89
CA PRO A 203 -3.61 -18.65 11.69
C PRO A 203 -4.17 -18.17 13.03
N ALA A 204 -4.31 -16.86 13.21
CA ALA A 204 -4.89 -16.30 14.42
C ALA A 204 -5.85 -15.15 14.11
N THR A 205 -6.89 -15.02 14.93
CA THR A 205 -7.86 -13.92 14.82
C THR A 205 -7.20 -12.55 14.93
N TYR A 206 -6.18 -12.42 15.78
CA TYR A 206 -5.43 -11.18 15.95
C TYR A 206 -4.48 -10.85 14.79
N ASN A 207 -4.20 -11.78 13.86
CA ASN A 207 -3.55 -11.46 12.59
C ASN A 207 -4.54 -10.78 11.63
N ASN A 208 -5.74 -11.35 11.54
CA ASN A 208 -6.78 -10.90 10.63
C ASN A 208 -7.46 -9.59 11.07
N ALA A 209 -7.70 -9.41 12.38
CA ALA A 209 -8.45 -8.28 12.92
C ALA A 209 -7.92 -6.90 12.46
N PRO A 210 -6.62 -6.55 12.63
CA PRO A 210 -6.08 -5.29 12.12
C PRO A 210 -6.01 -5.24 10.59
N LEU A 211 -5.75 -6.37 9.92
CA LEU A 211 -5.65 -6.43 8.47
C LEU A 211 -6.96 -6.04 7.77
N ILE A 212 -8.11 -6.43 8.32
CA ILE A 212 -9.43 -6.09 7.76
C ILE A 212 -9.58 -4.57 7.63
N GLY A 213 -9.17 -3.81 8.65
CA GLY A 213 -9.21 -2.34 8.62
C GLY A 213 -8.31 -1.74 7.53
N VAL A 214 -7.10 -2.30 7.35
CA VAL A 214 -6.17 -1.87 6.29
C VAL A 214 -6.74 -2.16 4.91
N LEU A 215 -7.25 -3.38 4.69
CA LEU A 215 -7.83 -3.79 3.41
C LEU A 215 -9.06 -2.94 3.05
N ALA A 216 -9.94 -2.67 4.02
CA ALA A 216 -11.08 -1.78 3.82
C ALA A 216 -10.63 -0.38 3.38
N ARG A 217 -9.62 0.18 4.06
CA ARG A 217 -9.09 1.52 3.73
C ARG A 217 -8.42 1.56 2.36
N LEU A 218 -7.65 0.54 2.00
CA LEU A 218 -7.00 0.43 0.68
C LEU A 218 -8.03 0.21 -0.44
N HIS A 219 -9.08 -0.56 -0.18
CA HIS A 219 -10.17 -0.80 -1.14
C HIS A 219 -10.99 0.47 -1.41
N ALA A 220 -11.28 1.27 -0.38
CA ALA A 220 -12.00 2.54 -0.53
C ALA A 220 -11.27 3.55 -1.42
N GLY A 221 -9.94 3.43 -1.55
CA GLY A 221 -9.11 4.32 -2.36
C GLY A 221 -9.15 5.76 -1.86
N HIS A 222 -9.36 6.72 -2.77
CA HIS A 222 -9.57 8.14 -2.41
C HIS A 222 -11.05 8.48 -2.13
N SER A 223 -11.95 7.50 -2.20
CA SER A 223 -13.40 7.67 -2.17
C SER A 223 -13.96 7.43 -0.76
N GLY A 224 -14.55 8.48 -0.16
CA GLY A 224 -15.66 8.44 0.81
C GLY A 224 -15.48 7.81 2.20
N TYR A 225 -14.72 6.73 2.37
CA TYR A 225 -14.54 6.00 3.65
C TYR A 225 -13.20 6.32 4.31
N ASN A 226 -12.69 7.52 4.09
CA ASN A 226 -11.50 7.97 4.79
C ASN A 226 -11.95 8.39 6.20
N GLN A 227 -11.28 7.93 7.26
CA GLN A 227 -11.53 8.39 8.65
C GLN A 227 -10.98 9.81 8.84
N LEU A 228 -11.22 10.68 7.86
CA LEU A 228 -10.76 12.05 7.91
C LEU A 228 -11.42 12.72 9.11
N LEU A 229 -10.61 13.42 9.89
CA LEU A 229 -11.09 14.16 11.03
C LEU A 229 -12.17 15.15 10.58
N PRO A 230 -13.23 15.37 11.36
CA PRO A 230 -14.12 16.50 11.13
C PRO A 230 -13.27 17.76 11.08
N VAL A 231 -13.22 18.42 9.92
CA VAL A 231 -12.51 19.68 9.77
C VAL A 231 -13.23 20.70 10.63
N VAL A 232 -12.62 21.16 11.72
CA VAL A 232 -13.04 22.39 12.39
C VAL A 232 -12.78 23.53 11.40
N PRO A 233 -13.79 24.31 10.97
CA PRO A 233 -13.58 25.36 9.98
C PRO A 233 -12.63 26.43 10.53
N VAL A 234 -11.46 26.58 9.90
CA VAL A 234 -10.61 27.76 10.10
C VAL A 234 -11.28 28.95 9.39
N PRO A 235 -11.39 30.14 10.00
CA PRO A 235 -11.98 31.31 9.36
C PRO A 235 -11.26 31.67 8.05
N LYS A 236 -12.01 31.85 6.97
CA LYS A 236 -11.47 32.27 5.65
C LYS A 236 -10.80 33.65 5.77
N PRO A 237 -9.60 33.85 5.21
CA PRO A 237 -9.07 35.19 4.99
C PRO A 237 -9.93 35.93 3.95
N THR A 238 -10.31 37.17 4.27
CA THR A 238 -11.04 38.07 3.36
C THR A 238 -10.22 38.38 2.09
N PRO A 239 -10.81 38.35 0.88
CA PRO A 239 -10.08 38.65 -0.35
C PRO A 239 -9.79 40.15 -0.49
N ARG A 240 -8.55 40.50 -0.87
CA ARG A 240 -8.21 41.84 -1.37
C ARG A 240 -8.68 41.98 -2.83
N PRO A 241 -9.13 43.17 -3.30
CA PRO A 241 -9.62 43.32 -4.67
C PRO A 241 -8.47 43.26 -5.69
N ALA A 242 -8.68 42.54 -6.80
CA ALA A 242 -7.76 42.48 -7.94
C ALA A 242 -8.02 43.62 -8.96
N PRO A 243 -7.00 44.13 -9.68
CA PRO A 243 -7.19 45.12 -10.74
C PRO A 243 -7.71 44.51 -12.05
N ARG A 244 -8.42 45.32 -12.84
CA ARG A 244 -9.07 44.94 -14.12
C ARG A 244 -8.09 44.51 -15.23
N PRO A 245 -8.49 43.61 -16.15
CA PRO A 245 -7.70 43.25 -17.32
C PRO A 245 -7.96 44.18 -18.53
N ARG A 246 -6.90 44.41 -19.32
CA ARG A 246 -6.94 45.06 -20.64
C ARG A 246 -6.89 43.98 -21.73
N VAL A 247 -7.74 44.09 -22.73
CA VAL A 247 -7.91 43.15 -23.85
C VAL A 247 -7.13 43.62 -25.07
N THR A 248 -6.46 42.70 -25.78
CA THR A 248 -6.04 42.85 -27.17
C THR A 248 -6.09 41.48 -27.89
N PRO A 249 -6.39 41.42 -29.21
CA PRO A 249 -7.03 40.27 -29.84
C PRO A 249 -6.07 39.25 -30.48
N ALA A 250 -6.62 38.07 -30.76
CA ALA A 250 -5.95 36.90 -31.32
C ALA A 250 -5.61 37.00 -32.82
N PRO A 251 -4.58 36.26 -33.29
CA PRO A 251 -4.50 35.79 -34.68
C PRO A 251 -4.80 34.27 -34.82
N ARG A 252 -5.30 33.91 -36.00
CA ARG A 252 -5.71 32.59 -36.51
C ARG A 252 -4.54 31.59 -36.70
N PRO A 253 -4.85 30.28 -36.89
CA PRO A 253 -3.89 29.18 -36.76
C PRO A 253 -3.03 29.00 -38.02
N ARG A 254 -1.77 28.61 -37.79
CA ARG A 254 -0.84 28.12 -38.80
C ARG A 254 -0.66 26.62 -38.61
N VAL A 255 -0.92 25.84 -39.65
CA VAL A 255 -0.49 24.44 -39.76
C VAL A 255 0.83 24.40 -40.54
N LEU A 256 1.62 23.36 -40.26
CA LEU A 256 2.80 22.81 -40.95
C LEU A 256 4.12 23.00 -40.16
N PRO A 257 5.08 22.05 -40.22
CA PRO A 257 5.01 20.60 -40.47
C PRO A 257 5.62 19.80 -39.29
N VAL A 258 5.36 18.49 -39.24
CA VAL A 258 6.10 17.56 -38.38
C VAL A 258 7.36 17.11 -39.11
N PRO A 259 8.57 17.30 -38.53
CA PRO A 259 9.67 16.40 -38.78
C PRO A 259 9.88 15.50 -37.56
N ALA A 260 9.98 14.21 -37.87
CA ALA A 260 10.37 13.16 -36.95
C ALA A 260 11.73 13.46 -36.31
N ASN A 261 11.73 13.51 -34.98
CA ASN A 261 12.61 12.70 -34.14
C ASN A 261 12.12 12.80 -32.71
N ALA A 262 11.11 11.97 -32.37
CA ALA A 262 10.66 11.84 -31.00
C ALA A 262 11.75 11.13 -30.18
N HIS A 263 12.65 11.92 -29.60
CA HIS A 263 13.68 11.47 -28.66
C HIS A 263 13.14 10.67 -27.47
N VAL A 264 11.84 10.79 -27.18
CA VAL A 264 11.13 9.99 -26.20
C VAL A 264 9.98 9.30 -26.91
N THR A 265 9.92 7.97 -26.80
CA THR A 265 8.88 7.14 -27.42
C THR A 265 7.98 6.55 -26.33
N ILE A 266 6.70 6.36 -26.65
CA ILE A 266 5.72 5.76 -25.74
C ILE A 266 5.11 4.55 -26.44
N GLN A 267 5.17 3.39 -25.79
CA GLN A 267 4.52 2.17 -26.25
C GLN A 267 3.51 1.71 -25.20
N GLN A 268 2.30 1.36 -25.64
CA GLN A 268 1.24 0.90 -24.75
C GLN A 268 0.79 -0.50 -25.17
N ARG A 269 0.58 -1.39 -24.19
CA ARG A 269 0.02 -2.72 -24.42
C ARG A 269 -0.93 -3.13 -23.32
N ALA A 270 -1.98 -3.86 -23.67
CA ALA A 270 -2.80 -4.55 -22.68
C ALA A 270 -1.99 -5.72 -22.11
N THR A 271 -2.03 -5.89 -20.78
CA THR A 271 -1.28 -6.93 -20.06
C THR A 271 -2.20 -7.94 -19.39
N SER A 272 -3.42 -7.53 -19.02
CA SER A 272 -4.43 -8.41 -18.42
C SER A 272 -5.81 -7.80 -18.64
N SER A 273 -6.86 -8.63 -18.57
CA SER A 273 -8.26 -8.17 -18.57
C SER A 273 -9.12 -9.01 -17.62
N TRP A 274 -10.16 -8.41 -17.05
CA TRP A 274 -11.14 -9.09 -16.21
C TRP A 274 -12.52 -8.46 -16.35
N ALA A 275 -13.56 -9.23 -16.08
CA ALA A 275 -14.93 -8.75 -16.06
C ALA A 275 -15.38 -8.48 -14.62
N LEU A 276 -16.04 -7.34 -14.39
CA LEU A 276 -16.66 -6.99 -13.12
C LEU A 276 -17.97 -6.25 -13.40
N ASN A 277 -19.09 -6.74 -12.84
CA ASN A 277 -20.43 -6.15 -12.99
C ASN A 277 -20.83 -5.88 -14.46
N GLY A 278 -20.58 -6.83 -15.36
CA GLY A 278 -20.92 -6.71 -16.78
C GLY A 278 -20.04 -5.76 -17.60
N LYS A 279 -18.97 -5.19 -17.00
CA LYS A 279 -17.98 -4.37 -17.71
C LYS A 279 -16.62 -5.07 -17.74
N THR A 280 -15.96 -5.03 -18.88
CA THR A 280 -14.59 -5.52 -19.04
C THR A 280 -13.57 -4.43 -18.76
N TYR A 281 -12.65 -4.71 -17.87
CA TYR A 281 -11.52 -3.86 -17.51
C TYR A 281 -10.24 -4.43 -18.08
N TYR A 282 -9.34 -3.55 -18.48
CA TYR A 282 -8.02 -3.89 -18.98
C TYR A 282 -6.95 -3.20 -18.15
N ARG A 283 -5.86 -3.92 -17.84
CA ARG A 283 -4.63 -3.37 -17.31
C ARG A 283 -3.69 -3.06 -18.46
N TYR A 284 -3.41 -1.77 -18.67
CA TYR A 284 -2.46 -1.32 -19.68
C TYR A 284 -1.10 -1.02 -19.04
N SER A 285 -0.04 -1.51 -19.67
CA SER A 285 1.34 -1.12 -19.40
C SER A 285 1.78 -0.12 -20.47
N ALA A 286 2.30 1.01 -20.04
CA ALA A 286 2.83 2.06 -20.90
C ALA A 286 4.32 2.27 -20.58
N VAL A 287 5.17 2.06 -21.59
CA VAL A 287 6.62 2.18 -21.48
C VAL A 287 7.07 3.43 -22.21
N VAL A 288 7.72 4.33 -21.47
CA VAL A 288 8.31 5.58 -21.96
C VAL A 288 9.81 5.37 -22.09
N THR A 289 10.34 5.36 -23.31
CA THR A 289 11.76 5.09 -23.57
C THR A 289 12.47 6.34 -24.06
N ASN A 290 13.58 6.68 -23.41
CA ASN A 290 14.50 7.71 -23.89
C ASN A 290 15.38 7.14 -25.02
N LYS A 291 15.09 7.55 -26.25
CA LYS A 291 15.85 7.21 -27.46
C LYS A 291 16.84 8.31 -27.85
N SER A 292 16.97 9.38 -27.06
CA SER A 292 18.04 10.36 -27.26
C SER A 292 19.38 9.85 -26.75
N GLY A 293 20.47 10.48 -27.22
CA GLY A 293 21.81 10.28 -26.68
C GLY A 293 22.09 11.03 -25.37
N LYS A 294 21.10 11.74 -24.80
CA LYS A 294 21.25 12.58 -23.61
C LYS A 294 20.30 12.15 -22.49
N THR A 295 20.52 12.64 -21.28
CA THR A 295 19.64 12.30 -20.15
C THR A 295 18.39 13.16 -20.17
N VAL A 296 17.21 12.54 -20.17
CA VAL A 296 15.93 13.23 -20.09
C VAL A 296 15.66 13.62 -18.63
N LYS A 297 15.39 14.91 -18.38
CA LYS A 297 14.95 15.47 -17.10
C LYS A 297 13.63 16.22 -17.26
N ASN A 298 12.96 16.50 -16.15
CA ASN A 298 11.72 17.30 -16.12
C ASN A 298 10.64 16.82 -17.10
N LEU A 299 10.55 15.50 -17.30
CA LEU A 299 9.56 14.90 -18.19
C LEU A 299 8.15 15.21 -17.69
N LYS A 300 7.32 15.77 -18.57
CA LYS A 300 5.89 15.96 -18.38
C LYS A 300 5.13 15.19 -19.46
N LEU A 301 4.19 14.37 -19.03
CA LEU A 301 3.26 13.62 -19.86
C LEU A 301 1.85 14.20 -19.69
N SER A 302 1.10 14.21 -20.78
CA SER A 302 -0.35 14.45 -20.76
C SER A 302 -1.06 13.15 -21.01
N ILE A 303 -2.07 12.85 -20.19
CA ILE A 303 -2.88 11.63 -20.32
C ILE A 303 -4.34 12.04 -20.42
N PHE A 304 -4.92 11.85 -21.59
CA PHE A 304 -6.31 12.19 -21.87
C PHE A 304 -7.20 10.94 -21.87
N LYS A 305 -8.48 11.17 -21.54
CA LYS A 305 -9.49 10.12 -21.41
C LYS A 305 -9.10 9.02 -20.41
N LEU A 306 -8.32 9.32 -19.38
CA LEU A 306 -8.01 8.38 -18.30
C LEU A 306 -9.13 8.44 -17.25
N TYR A 307 -9.86 7.33 -17.09
CA TYR A 307 -10.96 7.24 -16.12
C TYR A 307 -10.64 6.35 -14.92
N GLY A 308 -9.71 5.41 -15.08
CA GLY A 308 -9.30 4.51 -14.01
C GLY A 308 -8.00 4.92 -13.33
N PRO A 309 -7.60 4.17 -12.29
CA PRO A 309 -6.39 4.44 -11.53
C PRO A 309 -5.12 4.24 -12.37
N LEU A 310 -4.08 5.03 -12.05
CA LEU A 310 -2.76 4.99 -12.68
C LEU A 310 -1.66 4.91 -11.61
N TRP A 311 -0.63 4.14 -11.88
CA TRP A 311 0.55 3.95 -11.04
C TRP A 311 1.83 4.11 -11.86
N GLY A 312 2.92 4.54 -11.21
CA GLY A 312 4.23 4.70 -11.85
C GLY A 312 4.55 6.12 -12.33
N LEU A 313 3.63 7.08 -12.13
CA LEU A 313 3.86 8.51 -12.38
C LEU A 313 3.31 9.35 -11.22
N THR A 314 3.83 10.57 -11.06
CA THR A 314 3.32 11.55 -10.08
C THR A 314 2.46 12.57 -10.80
N LYS A 315 1.26 12.87 -10.31
CA LYS A 315 0.42 13.95 -10.86
C LYS A 315 0.96 15.31 -10.42
N TYR A 316 1.17 16.24 -11.35
CA TYR A 316 1.64 17.59 -11.10
C TYR A 316 0.84 18.60 -11.96
N GLY A 317 -0.12 19.29 -11.33
CA GLY A 317 -1.09 20.12 -12.02
C GLY A 317 -1.94 19.29 -13.00
N ASN A 318 -1.94 19.69 -14.27
CA ASN A 318 -2.64 19.00 -15.37
C ASN A 318 -1.76 17.97 -16.11
N SER A 319 -0.55 17.70 -15.62
CA SER A 319 0.40 16.78 -16.25
C SER A 319 0.82 15.68 -15.27
N PHE A 320 1.50 14.67 -15.81
CA PHE A 320 2.12 13.59 -15.06
C PHE A 320 3.63 13.67 -15.22
N ILE A 321 4.37 13.59 -14.13
CA ILE A 321 5.83 13.67 -14.09
C ILE A 321 6.40 12.35 -13.58
N PHE A 322 7.73 12.27 -13.52
CA PHE A 322 8.42 11.12 -12.93
C PHE A 322 7.91 10.79 -11.51
N PRO A 323 7.92 9.50 -11.12
CA PRO A 323 7.69 9.13 -9.72
C PRO A 323 8.77 9.77 -8.83
N SER A 324 8.47 9.99 -7.55
CA SER A 324 9.35 10.71 -6.61
C SER A 324 10.74 10.10 -6.44
N TRP A 325 10.91 8.81 -6.76
CA TRP A 325 12.19 8.09 -6.70
C TRP A 325 13.02 8.19 -7.98
N LEU A 326 12.49 8.78 -9.06
CA LEU A 326 13.17 8.93 -10.34
C LEU A 326 13.25 10.41 -10.73
N ASN A 327 14.45 10.95 -10.82
CA ASN A 327 14.64 12.37 -11.16
C ASN A 327 15.05 12.61 -12.62
N SER A 328 15.45 11.54 -13.32
CA SER A 328 15.91 11.59 -14.71
C SER A 328 15.79 10.21 -15.38
N LEU A 329 15.81 10.20 -16.71
CA LEU A 329 15.80 8.99 -17.53
C LEU A 329 17.02 9.00 -18.47
N PRO A 330 18.08 8.23 -18.18
CA PRO A 330 19.28 8.17 -19.02
C PRO A 330 19.00 7.66 -20.44
N ALA A 331 19.95 7.90 -21.35
CA ALA A 331 19.88 7.42 -22.74
C ALA A 331 19.67 5.89 -22.79
N GLY A 332 18.73 5.44 -23.63
CA GLY A 332 18.37 4.03 -23.79
C GLY A 332 17.56 3.41 -22.64
N LYS A 333 17.33 4.13 -21.54
CA LYS A 333 16.52 3.64 -20.41
C LYS A 333 15.04 3.91 -20.61
N SER A 334 14.22 3.13 -19.92
CA SER A 334 12.77 3.21 -19.99
C SER A 334 12.15 3.34 -18.60
N LEU A 335 11.02 4.05 -18.54
CA LEU A 335 10.12 4.13 -17.40
C LEU A 335 8.83 3.43 -17.77
N GLU A 336 8.37 2.49 -16.95
CA GLU A 336 7.07 1.85 -17.11
C GLU A 336 6.08 2.43 -16.09
N PHE A 337 4.87 2.70 -16.57
CA PHE A 337 3.73 3.04 -15.73
C PHE A 337 2.51 2.24 -16.19
N VAL A 338 1.55 2.06 -15.29
CA VAL A 338 0.42 1.15 -15.48
C VAL A 338 -0.86 1.88 -15.17
N TYR A 339 -1.92 1.60 -15.91
CA TYR A 339 -3.25 2.09 -15.58
C TYR A 339 -4.33 1.07 -15.91
N ILE A 340 -5.46 1.19 -15.22
CA ILE A 340 -6.65 0.38 -15.49
C ILE A 340 -7.64 1.23 -16.26
N HIS A 341 -8.26 0.64 -17.27
CA HIS A 341 -9.20 1.35 -18.12
C HIS A 341 -10.31 0.43 -18.65
N THR A 342 -11.49 1.00 -18.88
CA THR A 342 -12.61 0.33 -19.53
C THR A 342 -12.64 0.73 -21.01
N ALA A 343 -12.45 -0.23 -21.91
CA ALA A 343 -12.29 -0.05 -23.37
C ALA A 343 -10.86 0.30 -23.83
N SER A 344 -10.73 1.01 -24.97
CA SER A 344 -9.47 1.34 -25.66
C SER A 344 -8.48 2.10 -24.76
N PRO A 345 -7.15 1.94 -24.97
CA PRO A 345 -6.13 2.59 -24.14
C PRO A 345 -6.28 4.11 -24.07
N ALA A 346 -5.86 4.70 -22.95
CA ALA A 346 -5.80 6.14 -22.76
C ALA A 346 -4.81 6.78 -23.75
N ILE A 347 -5.03 8.05 -24.06
CA ILE A 347 -4.16 8.80 -24.97
C ILE A 347 -3.02 9.39 -24.14
N VAL A 348 -1.82 8.86 -24.31
CA VAL A 348 -0.61 9.31 -23.61
C VAL A 348 0.28 10.06 -24.60
N SER A 349 0.67 11.28 -24.25
CA SER A 349 1.59 12.09 -25.06
C SER A 349 2.66 12.77 -24.21
N VAL A 350 3.83 12.99 -24.81
CA VAL A 350 4.89 13.79 -24.19
C VAL A 350 4.54 15.27 -24.35
N SER A 351 4.43 15.98 -23.23
CA SER A 351 4.13 17.42 -23.22
C SER A 351 5.41 18.26 -23.25
N SER A 352 6.40 17.92 -22.43
CA SER A 352 7.69 18.60 -22.40
C SER A 352 8.75 17.75 -21.71
N TYR A 353 10.02 18.01 -22.01
CA TYR A 353 11.17 17.49 -21.27
C TYR A 353 12.40 18.37 -21.55
N THR A 354 13.46 18.17 -20.76
CA THR A 354 14.77 18.80 -20.97
C THR A 354 15.82 17.72 -21.21
N LEU A 355 16.73 17.94 -22.16
CA LEU A 355 17.89 17.06 -22.38
C LEU A 355 19.11 17.67 -21.69
N ALA A 356 19.70 16.90 -20.77
CA ALA A 356 20.94 17.23 -20.08
C ALA A 356 22.09 16.37 -20.62
#